data_AF-A0A1S3QJT1-F1
#
_entry.id   AF-A0A1S3QJT1-F1
#
_cell.length_a   1.000
_cell.length_b   1.000
_cell.length_c   1.000
_cell.angle_alpha   90.00
_cell.angle_beta   90.00
_cell.angle_gamma   90.00
#
_symmetry.space_group_name_H-M   'P 1'
#
loop_
_entity.id
_entity.type
_entity.pdbx_description
1 polymer ?
#
loop_
_entity_poly.entity_id
_entity_poly.type
_entity_poly.pdbx_seq_one_letter_code
_entity_poly.pdbx_strand_id
1 'polypeptide(L)'
;MTFSKETKLVFFQDAVEHVSRIARMIRQERGNALLVGVGGTGKQSLTRLAAHMCGMRCFQIELSRGYNYDSFHEDLRRLFKMAGVEGKDMVFLFTDTQIVVEEFLEDINNMLNSGEVPNLFEKDDLEQVLAATRPRAKEAGINEGNRDEVFQFFISRVREKLHIVLCMSPVGDAFRSRCRMFPSLVNCCTIDWFVQVRTLRSLW
;
A
#
# COMPACT_ATOMS: atom_id res chain seq x y z
N MET A 1 -14.20 -4.09 -16.92
CA MET A 1 -15.47 -3.52 -16.43
C MET A 1 -15.20 -2.96 -15.04
N THR A 2 -15.19 -1.64 -14.89
CA THR A 2 -15.02 -0.96 -13.60
C THR A 2 -16.37 -0.99 -12.87
N PHE A 3 -16.52 -1.89 -11.90
CA PHE A 3 -17.60 -1.78 -10.93
C PHE A 3 -17.30 -0.59 -10.01
N SER A 4 -17.76 0.60 -10.39
CA SER A 4 -17.83 1.73 -9.47
C SER A 4 -18.98 1.45 -8.51
N LYS A 5 -18.68 0.85 -7.36
CA LYS A 5 -19.63 0.81 -6.25
C LYS A 5 -19.83 2.25 -5.80
N GLU A 6 -20.97 2.84 -6.17
CA GLU A 6 -21.31 4.22 -5.85
C GLU A 6 -21.24 4.43 -4.33
N THR A 7 -20.21 5.15 -3.88
CA THR A 7 -19.94 5.35 -2.47
C THR A 7 -20.50 6.71 -2.08
N LYS A 8 -21.64 6.73 -1.39
CA LYS A 8 -22.22 7.95 -0.83
C LYS A 8 -21.42 8.36 0.40
N LEU A 9 -20.47 9.27 0.22
CA LEU A 9 -19.72 9.88 1.32
C LEU A 9 -20.41 11.17 1.75
N VAL A 10 -20.78 11.24 3.03
CA VAL A 10 -21.18 12.51 3.66
C VAL A 10 -19.93 13.12 4.26
N PHE A 11 -19.57 14.32 3.82
CA PHE A 11 -18.40 15.02 4.33
C PHE A 11 -18.72 15.74 5.64
N PHE A 12 -17.88 15.52 6.62
CA PHE A 12 -17.75 16.33 7.83
C PHE A 12 -16.32 16.89 7.86
N GLN A 13 -16.06 17.88 8.70
CA GLN A 13 -14.76 18.56 8.76
C GLN A 13 -13.59 17.56 8.93
N ASP A 14 -13.73 16.57 9.81
CA ASP A 14 -12.68 15.56 10.03
C ASP A 14 -12.42 14.69 8.79
N ALA A 15 -13.45 14.41 7.99
CA ALA A 15 -13.28 13.66 6.75
C ALA A 15 -12.44 14.45 5.74
N VAL A 16 -12.65 15.76 5.64
CA VAL A 16 -11.86 16.65 4.78
C VAL A 16 -10.41 16.72 5.28
N GLU A 17 -10.20 16.83 6.59
CA GLU A 17 -8.86 16.84 7.17
C GLU A 17 -8.11 15.52 6.93
N HIS A 18 -8.73 14.38 7.21
CA HIS A 18 -8.11 13.06 7.00
C HIS A 18 -7.82 12.79 5.52
N VAL A 19 -8.73 13.12 4.61
CA VAL A 19 -8.47 13.00 3.16
C VAL A 19 -7.29 13.87 2.75
N SER A 20 -7.23 15.12 3.25
CA SER A 20 -6.12 16.03 2.95
C SER A 20 -4.80 15.51 3.50
N ARG A 21 -4.79 14.93 4.71
CA ARG A 21 -3.62 14.28 5.30
C ARG A 21 -3.16 13.09 4.48
N ILE A 22 -4.07 12.18 4.11
CA ILE A 22 -3.75 11.00 3.27
C ILE A 22 -3.21 11.44 1.91
N ALA A 23 -3.87 12.38 1.23
CA ALA A 23 -3.44 12.90 -0.06
C ALA A 23 -2.03 13.51 0.03
N ARG A 24 -1.72 14.20 1.13
CA ARG A 24 -0.36 14.71 1.38
C ARG A 24 0.65 13.59 1.59
N MET A 25 0.31 12.55 2.36
CA MET A 25 1.21 11.42 2.65
C MET A 25 1.56 10.64 1.39
N ILE A 26 0.58 10.27 0.56
CA ILE A 26 0.83 9.48 -0.65
C ILE A 26 1.51 10.27 -1.77
N ARG A 27 1.52 11.61 -1.72
CA ARG A 27 2.25 12.45 -2.68
C ARG A 27 3.72 12.66 -2.32
N GLN A 28 4.15 12.27 -1.13
CA GLN A 28 5.56 12.32 -0.75
C GLN A 28 6.31 11.16 -1.42
N GLU A 29 7.56 11.40 -1.80
CA GLU A 29 8.45 10.34 -2.26
C GLU A 29 8.55 9.24 -1.20
N ARG A 30 8.25 7.99 -1.58
CA ARG A 30 8.21 6.83 -0.66
C ARG A 30 7.25 7.01 0.51
N GLY A 31 6.24 7.87 0.36
CA GLY A 31 5.24 8.14 1.39
C GLY A 31 4.30 6.96 1.59
N ASN A 32 4.36 6.35 2.76
CA ASN A 32 3.43 5.31 3.21
C ASN A 32 2.62 5.81 4.42
N ALA A 33 1.44 5.24 4.64
CA ALA A 33 0.56 5.65 5.73
C ALA A 33 0.05 4.48 6.55
N LEU A 34 -0.05 4.69 7.86
CA LEU A 34 -0.72 3.79 8.80
C LEU A 34 -1.91 4.53 9.40
N LEU A 35 -3.11 4.20 8.94
CA LEU A 35 -4.36 4.77 9.40
C LEU A 35 -4.91 3.92 10.55
N VAL A 36 -4.99 4.50 11.75
CA VAL A 36 -5.39 3.77 12.96
C VAL A 36 -6.73 4.29 13.46
N GLY A 37 -7.72 3.41 13.56
CA GLY A 37 -9.02 3.77 14.13
C GLY A 37 -10.00 2.61 14.12
N VAL A 38 -11.10 2.74 14.85
CA VAL A 38 -12.11 1.67 14.94
C VAL A 38 -12.79 1.41 13.58
N GLY A 39 -13.43 0.24 13.42
CA GLY A 39 -14.22 -0.07 12.23
C GLY A 39 -15.29 0.99 11.96
N GLY A 40 -15.58 1.27 10.69
CA GLY A 40 -16.59 2.27 10.29
C GLY A 40 -16.14 3.74 10.32
N THR A 41 -14.90 4.04 10.73
CA THR A 41 -14.34 5.41 10.74
C THR A 41 -14.01 6.00 9.35
N GLY A 42 -14.26 5.25 8.27
CA GLY A 42 -14.07 5.75 6.90
C GLY A 42 -12.66 5.61 6.32
N LYS A 43 -11.66 5.08 7.07
CA LYS A 43 -10.26 4.92 6.61
C LYS A 43 -10.12 4.47 5.15
N GLN A 44 -10.71 3.33 4.79
CA GLN A 44 -10.65 2.79 3.44
C GLN A 44 -11.27 3.72 2.38
N SER A 45 -12.44 4.29 2.67
CA SER A 45 -13.15 5.15 1.72
C SER A 45 -12.40 6.46 1.50
N LEU A 46 -11.86 7.06 2.55
CA LEU A 46 -11.06 8.28 2.46
C LEU A 46 -9.73 8.02 1.75
N THR A 47 -9.11 6.85 1.93
CA THR A 47 -7.92 6.46 1.13
C THR A 47 -8.24 6.34 -0.34
N ARG A 48 -9.33 5.66 -0.72
CA ARG A 48 -9.73 5.55 -2.14
C ARG A 48 -10.03 6.92 -2.75
N LEU A 49 -10.69 7.80 -1.99
CA LEU A 49 -10.95 9.18 -2.42
C LEU A 49 -9.65 9.97 -2.59
N ALA A 50 -8.74 9.92 -1.62
CA ALA A 50 -7.44 10.60 -1.69
C ALA A 50 -6.60 10.11 -2.86
N ALA A 51 -6.53 8.79 -3.08
CA ALA A 51 -5.86 8.19 -4.24
C ALA A 51 -6.47 8.70 -5.56
N HIS A 52 -7.80 8.70 -5.67
CA HIS A 52 -8.49 9.22 -6.84
C HIS A 52 -8.21 10.72 -7.08
N MET A 53 -8.25 11.55 -6.04
CA MET A 53 -7.90 12.97 -6.11
C MET A 53 -6.45 13.20 -6.57
N CYS A 54 -5.54 12.29 -6.24
CA CYS A 54 -4.14 12.36 -6.64
C CYS A 54 -3.87 11.69 -8.02
N GLY A 55 -4.90 11.21 -8.72
CA GLY A 55 -4.73 10.49 -9.99
C GLY A 55 -4.08 9.11 -9.86
N MET A 56 -4.00 8.56 -8.65
CA MET A 56 -3.36 7.28 -8.35
C MET A 56 -4.38 6.14 -8.39
N ARG A 57 -3.97 4.97 -8.87
CA ARG A 57 -4.82 3.77 -8.87
C ARG A 57 -4.77 3.10 -7.51
N CYS A 58 -5.90 3.05 -6.83
CA CYS A 58 -6.02 2.28 -5.59
C CYS A 58 -6.22 0.79 -5.90
N PHE A 59 -5.31 -0.06 -5.41
CA PHE A 59 -5.40 -1.50 -5.44
C PHE A 59 -5.67 -2.02 -4.02
N GLN A 60 -6.57 -2.99 -3.90
CA GLN A 60 -6.87 -3.69 -2.66
C GLN A 60 -7.11 -5.14 -3.00
N ILE A 61 -6.57 -6.07 -2.21
CA ILE A 61 -6.78 -7.50 -2.43
C ILE A 61 -8.24 -7.87 -2.17
N GLU A 62 -8.74 -8.87 -2.88
CA GLU A 62 -10.09 -9.39 -2.69
C GLU A 62 -9.99 -10.80 -2.13
N LEU A 63 -10.33 -10.95 -0.84
CA LEU A 63 -10.32 -12.26 -0.21
C LEU A 63 -11.41 -13.15 -0.82
N SER A 64 -11.00 -14.28 -1.35
CA SER A 64 -11.88 -15.36 -1.83
C SER A 64 -11.75 -16.59 -0.94
N ARG A 65 -12.66 -17.57 -1.10
CA ARG A 65 -12.54 -18.83 -0.37
C ARG A 65 -11.27 -19.56 -0.83
N GLY A 66 -10.35 -19.81 0.10
CA GLY A 66 -9.07 -20.45 -0.20
C GLY A 66 -7.93 -19.47 -0.48
N TYR A 67 -8.15 -18.16 -0.34
CA TYR A 67 -7.08 -17.17 -0.45
C TYR A 67 -5.97 -17.45 0.57
N ASN A 68 -4.77 -17.70 0.07
CA ASN A 68 -3.61 -18.15 0.84
C ASN A 68 -2.38 -17.27 0.54
N TYR A 69 -1.22 -17.70 1.02
CA TYR A 69 0.06 -17.01 0.80
C TYR A 69 0.45 -16.88 -0.67
N ASP A 70 0.27 -17.95 -1.46
CA ASP A 70 0.58 -17.91 -2.90
C ASP A 70 -0.31 -16.90 -3.65
N SER A 71 -1.60 -16.87 -3.29
CA SER A 71 -2.57 -15.90 -3.84
C SER A 71 -2.15 -14.45 -3.54
N PHE A 72 -1.63 -14.22 -2.32
CA PHE A 72 -1.10 -12.92 -1.93
C PHE A 72 0.16 -12.54 -2.71
N HIS A 73 1.10 -13.47 -2.87
CA HIS A 73 2.28 -13.27 -3.69
C HIS A 73 1.94 -12.99 -5.15
N GLU A 74 0.90 -13.61 -5.71
CA GLU A 74 0.39 -13.26 -7.05
C GLU A 74 -0.10 -11.81 -7.14
N ASP A 75 -0.88 -11.35 -6.15
CA ASP A 75 -1.35 -9.97 -6.10
C ASP A 75 -0.18 -8.99 -5.94
N LEU A 76 0.82 -9.31 -5.10
CA LEU A 76 2.04 -8.52 -4.96
C LEU A 76 2.87 -8.48 -6.26
N ARG A 77 3.06 -9.61 -6.96
CA ARG A 77 3.73 -9.64 -8.28
C ARG A 77 3.02 -8.72 -9.27
N ARG A 78 1.68 -8.76 -9.33
CA ARG A 78 0.89 -7.87 -10.19
C ARG A 78 1.10 -6.40 -9.81
N LEU A 79 1.09 -6.09 -8.52
CA LEU A 79 1.31 -4.74 -8.00
C LEU A 79 2.71 -4.20 -8.34
N PHE A 80 3.76 -5.01 -8.15
CA PHE A 80 5.13 -4.69 -8.50
C PHE A 80 5.31 -4.48 -10.01
N LYS A 81 4.69 -5.32 -10.86
CA LYS A 81 4.72 -5.16 -12.33
C LYS A 81 4.04 -3.84 -12.75
N MET A 82 2.87 -3.50 -12.19
CA MET A 82 2.18 -2.24 -12.48
C MET A 82 2.98 -1.00 -12.06
N ALA A 83 3.63 -1.04 -10.89
CA ALA A 83 4.40 0.09 -10.38
C ALA A 83 5.78 0.20 -11.04
N GLY A 84 6.58 -0.86 -10.98
CA GLY A 84 7.98 -0.83 -11.42
C GLY A 84 8.14 -0.91 -12.94
N VAL A 85 7.44 -1.85 -13.59
CA VAL A 85 7.51 -2.01 -15.05
C VAL A 85 6.66 -0.95 -15.72
N GLU A 86 5.34 -0.94 -15.50
CA GLU A 86 4.45 -0.03 -16.25
C GLU A 86 4.63 1.44 -15.83
N GLY A 87 5.14 1.71 -14.62
CA GLY A 87 5.36 3.07 -14.12
C GLY A 87 4.08 3.77 -13.66
N LYS A 88 3.03 3.02 -13.31
CA LYS A 88 1.76 3.58 -12.83
C LYS A 88 1.88 3.99 -11.37
N ASP A 89 1.35 5.16 -11.01
CA ASP A 89 1.25 5.57 -9.60
C ASP A 89 0.12 4.78 -8.91
N MET A 90 0.49 4.00 -7.90
CA MET A 90 -0.34 3.01 -7.24
C MET A 90 -0.45 3.30 -5.75
N VAL A 91 -1.64 3.09 -5.19
CA VAL A 91 -1.87 3.01 -3.74
C VAL A 91 -2.29 1.59 -3.40
N PHE A 92 -1.52 0.89 -2.58
CA PHE A 92 -1.91 -0.40 -2.02
C PHE A 92 -2.64 -0.19 -0.70
N LEU A 93 -3.96 -0.37 -0.72
CA LEU A 93 -4.82 -0.32 0.45
C LEU A 93 -4.93 -1.72 1.05
N PHE A 94 -4.46 -1.88 2.28
CA PHE A 94 -4.49 -3.17 2.99
C PHE A 94 -5.06 -2.99 4.40
N THR A 95 -5.94 -3.90 4.81
CA THR A 95 -6.69 -3.78 6.07
C THR A 95 -6.36 -4.93 7.02
N ASP A 96 -6.52 -4.70 8.32
CA ASP A 96 -6.36 -5.74 9.34
C ASP A 96 -7.24 -6.98 9.10
N THR A 97 -8.46 -6.79 8.60
CA THR A 97 -9.37 -7.88 8.21
C THR A 97 -8.90 -8.71 7.01
N GLN A 98 -7.90 -8.23 6.27
CA GLN A 98 -7.32 -8.93 5.12
C GLN A 98 -6.10 -9.78 5.49
N ILE A 99 -5.65 -9.72 6.75
CA ILE A 99 -4.54 -10.54 7.26
C ILE A 99 -5.10 -11.94 7.54
N VAL A 100 -4.91 -12.85 6.58
CA VAL A 100 -5.31 -14.26 6.72
C VAL A 100 -4.26 -15.04 7.51
N VAL A 101 -2.98 -14.76 7.26
CA VAL A 101 -1.82 -15.33 7.95
C VAL A 101 -0.82 -14.20 8.24
N GLU A 102 0.00 -14.33 9.29
CA GLU A 102 0.89 -13.24 9.75
C GLU A 102 2.05 -12.98 8.78
N GLU A 103 2.41 -13.97 7.96
CA GLU A 103 3.42 -13.88 6.90
C GLU A 103 3.10 -12.77 5.88
N PHE A 104 1.81 -12.39 5.72
CA PHE A 104 1.46 -11.23 4.89
C PHE A 104 2.09 -9.93 5.40
N LEU A 105 2.18 -9.79 6.73
CA LEU A 105 2.80 -8.62 7.35
C LEU A 105 4.32 -8.67 7.30
N GLU A 106 4.93 -9.86 7.21
CA GLU A 106 6.36 -9.99 6.96
C GLU A 106 6.72 -9.42 5.58
N ASP A 107 5.97 -9.80 4.54
CA ASP A 107 6.14 -9.25 3.20
C ASP A 107 5.89 -7.74 3.15
N ILE A 108 4.81 -7.26 3.77
CA ILE A 108 4.51 -5.82 3.84
C ILE A 108 5.63 -5.08 4.59
N ASN A 109 6.17 -5.65 5.67
CA ASN A 109 7.29 -5.09 6.39
C ASN A 109 8.54 -4.97 5.51
N ASN A 110 8.82 -5.99 4.70
CA ASN A 110 9.94 -5.98 3.74
C ASN A 110 9.72 -4.93 2.63
N MET A 111 8.51 -4.82 2.09
CA MET A 111 8.13 -3.77 1.13
C MET A 111 8.33 -2.36 1.71
N LEU A 112 7.95 -2.14 2.97
CA LEU A 112 8.11 -0.85 3.62
C LEU A 112 9.58 -0.49 3.88
N ASN A 113 10.40 -1.48 4.27
CA ASN A 113 11.79 -1.29 4.64
C ASN A 113 12.72 -1.14 3.42
N SER A 114 12.80 -2.20 2.61
CA SER A 114 13.70 -2.27 1.45
C SER A 114 13.01 -1.98 0.12
N GLY A 115 11.69 -2.19 0.04
CA GLY A 115 10.95 -2.20 -1.23
C GLY A 115 10.95 -3.56 -1.92
N GLU A 116 11.58 -4.56 -1.32
CA GLU A 116 11.73 -5.91 -1.87
C GLU A 116 10.96 -6.92 -1.04
N VAL A 117 10.49 -7.98 -1.68
CA VAL A 117 9.89 -9.13 -1.00
C VAL A 117 10.71 -10.38 -1.37
N PRO A 118 11.32 -11.08 -0.40
CA PRO A 118 12.10 -12.27 -0.67
C PRO A 118 11.29 -13.34 -1.41
N ASN A 119 11.89 -13.97 -2.42
CA ASN A 119 11.29 -15.05 -3.21
C ASN A 119 9.94 -14.69 -3.89
N LEU A 120 9.62 -13.40 -4.07
CA LEU A 120 8.37 -12.98 -4.69
C LEU A 120 8.28 -13.38 -6.18
N PHE A 121 9.40 -13.31 -6.89
CA PHE A 121 9.50 -13.69 -8.30
C PHE A 121 10.29 -14.99 -8.44
N GLU A 122 9.71 -15.94 -9.16
CA GLU A 122 10.46 -17.10 -9.64
C GLU A 122 11.48 -16.66 -10.70
N LYS A 123 12.47 -17.52 -10.99
CA LYS A 123 13.58 -17.18 -11.90
C LYS A 123 13.09 -16.69 -13.27
N ASP A 124 12.16 -17.41 -13.89
CA ASP A 124 11.65 -17.07 -15.22
C ASP A 124 10.82 -15.77 -15.19
N ASP A 125 10.03 -15.60 -14.13
CA ASP A 125 9.19 -14.43 -13.90
C ASP A 125 10.05 -13.16 -13.66
N LEU A 126 11.14 -13.31 -12.93
CA LEU A 126 12.12 -12.25 -12.69
C LEU A 126 12.82 -11.84 -13.99
N GLU A 127 13.22 -12.79 -14.83
CA GLU A 127 13.82 -12.47 -16.13
C GLU A 127 12.86 -11.69 -17.03
N GLN A 128 11.57 -12.02 -17.02
CA GLN A 128 10.55 -11.24 -17.75
C GLN A 128 10.43 -9.81 -17.23
N VAL A 129 10.42 -9.62 -15.90
CA VAL A 129 10.39 -8.29 -15.27
C VAL A 129 11.62 -7.48 -15.63
N LEU A 130 12.81 -8.09 -15.56
CA LEU A 130 14.06 -7.41 -15.90
C LEU A 130 14.11 -7.06 -17.39
N ALA A 131 13.76 -7.98 -18.28
CA ALA A 131 13.69 -7.71 -19.72
C ALA A 131 12.74 -6.55 -20.03
N ALA A 132 11.58 -6.48 -19.37
CA ALA A 132 10.63 -5.38 -19.54
C ALA A 132 11.11 -4.05 -18.91
N THR A 133 12.02 -4.10 -17.93
CA THR A 133 12.57 -2.92 -17.26
C THR A 133 13.79 -2.34 -17.97
N ARG A 134 14.60 -3.18 -18.65
CA ARG A 134 15.84 -2.77 -19.34
C ARG A 134 15.70 -1.52 -20.22
N PRO A 135 14.64 -1.36 -21.06
CA PRO A 135 14.50 -0.16 -21.89
C PRO A 135 14.47 1.13 -21.06
N ARG A 136 13.72 1.13 -19.96
CA ARG A 136 13.62 2.28 -19.04
C ARG A 136 14.90 2.48 -18.22
N ALA A 137 15.58 1.39 -17.86
CA ALA A 137 16.86 1.46 -17.15
C ALA A 137 17.92 2.14 -18.04
N LYS A 138 17.97 1.76 -19.33
CA LYS A 138 18.84 2.37 -20.32
C LYS A 138 18.56 3.86 -20.52
N GLU A 139 17.29 4.25 -20.59
CA GLU A 139 16.89 5.67 -20.64
C GLU A 139 17.35 6.45 -19.41
N ALA A 140 17.38 5.80 -18.24
CA ALA A 140 17.91 6.37 -17.00
C ALA A 140 19.44 6.31 -16.87
N GLY A 141 20.16 5.87 -17.91
CA GLY A 141 21.63 5.78 -17.94
C GLY A 141 22.22 4.56 -17.23
N ILE A 142 21.41 3.55 -16.92
CA ILE A 142 21.84 2.32 -16.25
C ILE A 142 22.29 1.30 -17.28
N ASN A 143 23.38 0.59 -16.99
CA ASN A 143 23.92 -0.40 -17.90
C ASN A 143 22.95 -1.58 -18.05
N GLU A 144 22.33 -1.69 -19.22
CA GLU A 144 21.37 -2.76 -19.50
C GLU A 144 21.99 -4.15 -19.42
N GLY A 145 23.31 -4.32 -19.50
CA GLY A 145 23.98 -5.61 -19.32
C GLY A 145 24.17 -6.03 -17.86
N ASN A 146 24.08 -5.10 -16.91
CA ASN A 146 24.23 -5.39 -15.49
C ASN A 146 22.88 -5.74 -14.87
N ARG A 147 22.65 -7.03 -14.66
CA ARG A 147 21.39 -7.56 -14.12
C ARG A 147 21.02 -6.96 -12.76
N ASP A 148 22.01 -6.79 -11.88
CA ASP A 148 21.78 -6.32 -10.52
C ASP A 148 21.39 -4.83 -10.49
N GLU A 149 22.03 -4.01 -11.32
CA GLU A 149 21.66 -2.59 -11.47
C GLU A 149 20.25 -2.42 -12.04
N VAL A 150 19.88 -3.23 -13.03
CA VAL A 150 18.51 -3.20 -13.60
C VAL A 150 17.48 -3.62 -12.55
N PHE A 151 17.79 -4.61 -11.71
CA PHE A 151 16.92 -5.01 -10.62
C PHE A 151 16.78 -3.91 -9.57
N GLN A 152 17.89 -3.29 -9.15
CA GLN A 152 17.85 -2.18 -8.21
C GLN A 152 17.08 -0.96 -8.76
N PHE A 153 17.17 -0.70 -10.06
CA PHE A 153 16.34 0.29 -10.73
C PHE A 153 14.86 -0.07 -10.75
N PHE A 154 14.54 -1.34 -10.98
CA PHE A 154 13.16 -1.82 -10.87
C PHE A 154 12.61 -1.56 -9.46
N ILE A 155 13.35 -1.94 -8.42
CA ILE A 155 12.94 -1.73 -7.02
C ILE A 155 12.83 -0.24 -6.67
N SER A 156 13.75 0.60 -7.14
CA SER A 156 13.67 2.05 -6.90
C SER A 156 12.40 2.64 -7.52
N ARG A 157 12.03 2.23 -8.74
CA ARG A 157 10.77 2.60 -9.38
C ARG A 157 9.56 2.09 -8.62
N VAL A 158 9.57 0.85 -8.14
CA VAL A 158 8.48 0.33 -7.30
C VAL A 158 8.29 1.22 -6.07
N ARG A 159 9.36 1.58 -5.36
CA ARG A 159 9.28 2.43 -4.16
C ARG A 159 8.83 3.88 -4.44
N GLU A 160 9.12 4.39 -5.64
CA GLU A 160 8.67 5.71 -6.07
C GLU A 160 7.19 5.71 -6.42
N LYS A 161 6.72 4.64 -7.07
CA LYS A 161 5.38 4.56 -7.68
C LYS A 161 4.34 3.84 -6.83
N LEU A 162 4.75 3.07 -5.82
CA LEU A 162 3.87 2.30 -4.97
C LEU A 162 3.84 2.85 -3.55
N HIS A 163 2.68 3.34 -3.14
CA HIS A 163 2.43 3.85 -1.80
C HIS A 163 1.56 2.87 -1.01
N ILE A 164 2.02 2.44 0.16
CA ILE A 164 1.30 1.48 1.01
C ILE A 164 0.48 2.26 2.04
N VAL A 165 -0.82 1.97 2.10
CA VAL A 165 -1.74 2.55 3.09
C VAL A 165 -2.39 1.42 3.88
N LEU A 166 -1.96 1.30 5.13
CA LEU A 166 -2.44 0.29 6.06
C LEU A 166 -3.59 0.84 6.89
N CYS A 167 -4.67 0.09 7.00
CA CYS A 167 -5.83 0.45 7.83
C CYS A 167 -5.97 -0.56 8.96
N MET A 168 -5.67 -0.16 10.19
CA MET A 168 -5.72 -1.05 11.35
C MET A 168 -6.63 -0.52 12.45
N SER A 169 -7.27 -1.43 13.18
CA SER A 169 -7.99 -1.13 14.41
C SER A 169 -7.06 -1.19 15.62
N PRO A 170 -7.04 -0.18 16.50
CA PRO A 170 -6.28 -0.24 17.75
C PRO A 170 -6.96 -1.09 18.83
N VAL A 171 -8.14 -1.67 18.55
CA VAL A 171 -8.91 -2.48 19.49
C VAL A 171 -8.25 -3.85 19.68
N GLY A 172 -8.06 -4.24 20.93
CA GLY A 172 -7.38 -5.48 21.31
C GLY A 172 -5.86 -5.39 21.20
N ASP A 173 -5.18 -6.51 21.43
CA ASP A 173 -3.71 -6.55 21.49
C ASP A 173 -3.04 -6.80 20.14
N ALA A 174 -3.78 -7.28 19.14
CA ALA A 174 -3.23 -7.67 17.84
C ALA A 174 -2.45 -6.54 17.16
N PHE A 175 -3.00 -5.31 17.16
CA PHE A 175 -2.31 -4.14 16.60
C PHE A 175 -0.96 -3.88 17.27
N ARG A 176 -0.92 -3.86 18.61
CA ARG A 176 0.30 -3.62 19.37
C ARG A 176 1.32 -4.73 19.17
N SER A 177 0.88 -5.99 19.14
CA SER A 177 1.75 -7.14 18.89
C SER A 177 2.35 -7.08 17.49
N ARG A 178 1.56 -6.77 16.46
CA ARG A 178 2.04 -6.62 15.08
C ARG A 178 3.02 -5.47 14.91
N CYS A 179 2.77 -4.31 15.54
CA CYS A 179 3.74 -3.21 15.52
C CYS A 179 5.08 -3.58 16.19
N ARG A 180 5.10 -4.49 17.17
CA ARG A 180 6.34 -4.98 17.79
C ARG A 180 7.06 -6.00 16.91
N MET A 181 6.32 -6.90 16.26
CA MET A 181 6.89 -7.92 15.37
C MET A 181 7.39 -7.32 14.06
N PHE A 182 6.67 -6.32 13.55
CA PHE A 182 6.90 -5.69 12.25
C PHE A 182 7.12 -4.18 12.41
N PRO A 183 8.32 -3.75 12.84
CA PRO A 183 8.58 -2.36 13.20
C PRO A 183 8.46 -1.38 12.03
N SER A 184 8.60 -1.83 10.78
CA SER A 184 8.47 -0.97 9.59
C SER A 184 7.05 -0.41 9.43
N LEU A 185 6.03 -1.07 10.00
CA LEU A 185 4.66 -0.55 10.03
C LEU A 185 4.58 0.82 10.73
N VAL A 186 5.46 1.06 11.72
CA VAL A 186 5.52 2.30 12.51
C VAL A 186 6.65 3.21 12.00
N ASN A 187 7.81 2.64 11.65
CA ASN A 187 9.00 3.42 11.30
C ASN A 187 8.97 3.98 9.87
N CYS A 188 8.29 3.31 8.94
CA CYS A 188 8.28 3.67 7.52
C CYS A 188 6.94 4.26 7.06
N CYS A 189 5.99 4.43 7.98
CA CYS A 189 4.66 4.99 7.71
C CYS A 189 4.43 6.27 8.50
N THR A 190 3.76 7.25 7.89
CA THR A 190 3.16 8.34 8.65
C THR A 190 1.86 7.84 9.29
N ILE A 191 1.73 8.01 10.61
CA ILE A 191 0.54 7.55 11.34
C ILE A 191 -0.54 8.63 11.34
N ASP A 192 -1.75 8.28 10.94
CA ASP A 192 -2.94 9.12 11.07
C ASP A 192 -3.97 8.45 11.98
N TRP A 193 -4.34 9.13 13.06
CA TRP A 193 -5.27 8.61 14.06
C TRP A 193 -6.69 9.08 13.76
N PHE A 194 -7.53 8.13 13.36
CA PHE A 194 -8.97 8.30 13.17
C PHE A 194 -9.66 8.16 14.52
N VAL A 195 -9.47 9.17 15.37
CA VAL A 195 -10.20 9.31 16.63
C VAL A 195 -11.64 9.70 16.33
N GLN A 196 -12.59 8.98 16.92
CA GLN A 196 -14.00 9.34 16.82
C GLN A 196 -14.20 10.70 17.49
N VAL A 197 -14.74 11.66 16.74
CA VAL A 197 -15.09 12.98 17.24
C VAL A 197 -15.96 12.80 18.47
N ARG A 198 -15.63 13.56 19.53
CA ARG A 198 -16.46 13.71 20.73
C ARG A 198 -17.91 13.84 20.28
N THR A 199 -18.73 12.87 20.65
CA THR A 199 -20.17 12.91 20.45
C THR A 199 -20.66 14.29 20.85
N LEU A 200 -21.51 14.90 20.02
CA LEU A 200 -22.29 16.11 20.29
C LEU A 200 -23.22 15.96 21.52
N ARG A 201 -22.71 15.48 22.65
CA ARG A 201 -23.37 15.36 23.95
C ARG A 201 -22.95 16.45 24.92
N SER A 202 -22.14 17.43 24.49
CA SER A 202 -21.73 18.58 25.32
C SER A 202 -22.25 19.92 24.80
N LEU A 203 -23.26 19.94 23.93
CA LEU A 203 -23.86 21.17 23.39
C LEU A 203 -25.40 21.16 23.40
N TRP A 204 -26.03 20.26 24.16
CA TRP A 204 -27.44 20.33 24.52
C TRP A 204 -27.61 19.91 25.97
#